data_AF-A0A4S8LJI4-F1
#
_entry.id   AF-A0A4S8LJI4-F1
#
_cell.length_a   1.000
_cell.length_b   1.000
_cell.length_c   1.000
_cell.angle_alpha   90.00
_cell.angle_beta   90.00
_cell.angle_gamma   90.00
#
_symmetry.space_group_name_H-M   'P 1'
#
loop_
_entity.id
_entity.type
_entity.pdbx_description
1 polymer ?
#
loop_
_entity_poly.entity_id
_entity_poly.type
_entity_poly.pdbx_seq_one_letter_code
_entity_poly.pdbx_strand_id
1 'polypeptide(L)'
;MRTFSHLYLRYSVLPAISLSGVLYLDVYEHSVTGADFNNFIEGLLDKMNPYPGPNSIVIMDNASIHKSPELRPMIEGRYVPVEL
;
A
#
# COMPACT_ATOMS: atom_id res chain seq x y z
N MET A 1 27.90 10.87 12.29
CA MET A 1 27.80 11.75 11.11
C MET A 1 26.44 12.46 11.17
N ARG A 2 26.40 13.70 11.63
CA ARG A 2 25.16 14.51 11.67
C ARG A 2 25.13 15.37 10.42
N THR A 3 24.21 15.10 9.50
CA THR A 3 23.99 15.91 8.30
C THR A 3 22.96 16.99 8.63
N PHE A 4 23.29 18.24 8.29
CA PHE A 4 22.42 19.41 8.41
C PHE A 4 21.12 19.17 7.62
N SER A 5 19.96 19.10 8.29
CA SER A 5 18.67 18.75 7.66
C SER A 5 17.57 19.81 7.78
N HIS A 6 17.88 21.06 8.13
CA HIS A 6 16.86 22.04 8.49
C HIS A 6 16.33 22.93 7.35
N LEU A 7 16.58 22.63 6.07
CA LEU A 7 16.13 23.49 4.95
C LEU A 7 15.37 22.78 3.81
N TYR A 8 15.19 21.46 3.85
CA TYR A 8 14.42 20.74 2.84
C TYR A 8 13.45 19.77 3.50
N LEU A 9 12.15 19.96 3.26
CA LEU A 9 11.14 18.95 3.54
C LEU A 9 11.28 17.82 2.50
N ARG A 10 11.37 16.58 2.99
CA ARG A 10 11.35 15.38 2.15
C ARG A 10 10.02 14.70 2.35
N TYR A 11 9.38 14.37 1.23
CA TYR A 11 8.15 13.59 1.22
C TYR A 11 8.42 12.21 0.66
N SER A 12 7.80 11.19 1.26
CA SER A 12 7.65 9.87 0.67
C SER A 12 6.26 9.77 0.06
N VAL A 13 6.19 9.32 -1.18
CA VAL A 13 4.94 9.18 -1.94
C VAL A 13 4.75 7.71 -2.25
N LEU A 14 3.58 7.17 -1.91
CA LEU A 14 3.25 5.76 -2.10
C LEU A 14 2.01 5.65 -3.01
N PRO A 15 2.19 5.47 -4.33
CA PRO A 15 1.09 5.31 -5.27
C PRO A 15 0.79 3.83 -5.55
N ALA A 16 -0.50 3.47 -5.61
CA ALA A 16 -0.97 2.29 -6.32
C ALA A 16 -1.42 2.71 -7.72
N ILE A 17 -0.82 2.13 -8.76
CA ILE A 17 -1.07 2.50 -10.15
C ILE A 17 -1.68 1.32 -10.89
N SER A 18 -2.74 1.60 -11.64
CA SER A 18 -3.45 0.65 -12.50
C SER A 18 -3.32 1.03 -13.97
N LEU A 19 -3.85 0.21 -14.87
CA LEU A 19 -3.95 0.55 -16.30
C LEU A 19 -4.80 1.80 -16.58
N SER A 20 -5.69 2.17 -15.65
CA SER A 20 -6.54 3.37 -15.75
C SER A 20 -5.96 4.58 -15.01
N GLY A 21 -4.71 4.51 -14.53
CA GLY A 21 -4.05 5.56 -13.76
C GLY A 21 -3.94 5.25 -12.27
N VAL A 22 -3.72 6.29 -11.46
CA VAL A 22 -3.53 6.18 -10.00
C VAL A 22 -4.83 5.75 -9.33
N LEU A 23 -4.80 4.62 -8.63
CA LEU A 23 -5.94 4.03 -7.93
C LEU A 23 -6.04 4.52 -6.48
N TYR A 24 -4.89 4.65 -5.81
CA TYR A 24 -4.79 5.11 -4.43
C TYR A 24 -3.40 5.76 -4.20
N LEU A 25 -3.31 6.74 -3.30
CA LEU A 25 -2.09 7.51 -3.06
C LEU A 25 -2.04 8.03 -1.63
N ASP A 26 -0.95 7.76 -0.93
CA ASP A 26 -0.61 8.44 0.31
C ASP A 26 0.71 9.22 0.18
N VAL A 27 0.81 10.31 0.95
CA VAL A 27 2.00 11.18 1.02
C VAL A 27 2.39 11.38 2.48
N TYR A 28 3.65 11.13 2.79
CA TYR A 28 4.20 11.16 4.15
C TYR A 28 5.35 12.17 4.22
N GLU A 29 5.45 12.93 5.32
CA GLU A 29 6.59 13.84 5.57
C GLU A 29 7.80 13.11 6.20
N HIS A 30 7.71 11.78 6.28
CA HIS A 30 8.70 10.88 6.87
C HIS A 30 8.93 9.67 5.96
N SER A 31 9.97 8.89 6.27
CA SER A 31 10.21 7.62 5.58
C SER A 31 9.15 6.60 5.97
N VAL A 32 8.52 5.96 4.99
CA VAL A 32 7.46 4.96 5.18
C VAL A 32 7.94 3.78 6.04
N THR A 33 7.19 3.48 7.10
CA THR A 33 7.38 2.32 7.96
C THR A 33 6.48 1.14 7.53
N GLY A 34 6.68 -0.04 8.10
CA GLY A 34 5.77 -1.17 7.88
C GLY A 34 4.34 -0.87 8.34
N ALA A 35 4.17 -0.09 9.41
CA ALA A 35 2.85 0.33 9.88
C ALA A 35 2.17 1.31 8.90
N ASP A 36 2.91 2.30 8.39
CA ASP A 36 2.40 3.20 7.34
C ASP A 36 1.99 2.41 6.09
N PHE A 37 2.79 1.41 5.71
CA PHE A 37 2.50 0.54 4.59
C PHE A 37 1.23 -0.30 4.80
N ASN A 38 1.00 -0.82 6.00
CA ASN A 38 -0.24 -1.54 6.32
C ASN A 38 -1.47 -0.65 6.19
N ASN A 39 -1.40 0.58 6.70
CA ASN A 39 -2.50 1.55 6.55
C ASN A 39 -2.76 1.89 5.08
N PHE A 40 -1.69 2.05 4.29
CA PHE A 40 -1.81 2.25 2.85
C PHE A 40 -2.51 1.07 2.16
N ILE A 41 -2.17 -0.17 2.53
CA ILE A 41 -2.83 -1.36 1.98
C ILE A 41 -4.29 -1.43 2.37
N GLU A 42 -4.63 -1.14 3.63
CA GLU A 42 -6.02 -1.11 4.08
C GLU A 42 -6.86 -0.15 3.23
N GLY A 43 -6.36 1.08 3.01
CA GLY A 43 -7.01 2.06 2.12
C GLY A 43 -7.04 1.63 0.65
N LEU A 44 -5.99 1.01 0.14
CA LEU A 44 -5.95 0.46 -1.23
C LEU A 44 -7.00 -0.63 -1.44
N LEU A 45 -7.19 -1.53 -0.46
CA LEU A 45 -8.16 -2.62 -0.55
C LEU A 45 -9.61 -2.12 -0.66
N ASP A 46 -9.92 -0.90 -0.20
CA ASP A 46 -11.22 -0.25 -0.44
C ASP A 46 -11.45 0.15 -1.91
N LYS A 47 -10.38 0.25 -2.70
CA LYS A 47 -10.42 0.66 -4.12
C LYS A 47 -10.25 -0.51 -5.08
N MET A 48 -9.95 -1.70 -4.56
CA MET A 48 -9.76 -2.91 -5.33
C MET A 48 -11.07 -3.69 -5.50
N ASN A 49 -11.09 -4.59 -6.48
CA ASN A 49 -12.20 -5.51 -6.70
C ASN A 49 -11.79 -6.97 -6.44
N PRO A 50 -12.75 -7.87 -6.18
CA PRO A 50 -12.47 -9.30 -6.14
C PRO A 50 -11.90 -9.81 -7.49
N TYR A 51 -10.98 -10.77 -7.45
CA TYR A 51 -10.49 -11.46 -8.65
C TYR A 51 -11.62 -12.29 -9.29
N PRO A 52 -11.78 -12.31 -10.63
CA PRO A 52 -10.90 -11.77 -11.68
C PRO A 52 -11.25 -10.36 -12.20
N GLY A 53 -11.95 -9.53 -11.41
CA GLY A 53 -12.35 -8.18 -11.82
C GLY A 53 -11.17 -7.23 -12.09
N PRO A 54 -11.40 -6.07 -12.71
CA PRO A 54 -10.37 -5.03 -12.86
C PRO A 54 -9.80 -4.61 -11.49
N ASN A 55 -8.50 -4.29 -11.42
CA ASN A 55 -7.84 -3.88 -10.17
C ASN A 55 -7.97 -4.90 -9.02
N SER A 56 -7.83 -6.19 -9.33
CA SER A 56 -7.98 -7.29 -8.35
C SER A 56 -6.67 -7.95 -7.91
N ILE A 57 -5.54 -7.57 -8.49
CA ILE A 57 -4.22 -8.14 -8.18
C ILE A 57 -3.28 -7.00 -7.77
N VAL A 58 -2.66 -7.14 -6.60
CA VAL A 58 -1.56 -6.28 -6.15
C VAL A 58 -0.23 -6.88 -6.59
N ILE A 59 0.62 -6.09 -7.25
CA ILE A 59 1.99 -6.45 -7.61
C ILE A 59 2.94 -5.44 -6.97
N MET A 60 3.95 -5.94 -6.26
CA MET A 60 4.92 -5.13 -5.50
C MET A 60 6.32 -5.73 -5.62
N ASP A 61 7.35 -4.93 -5.36
CA ASP A 61 8.71 -5.44 -5.22
C ASP A 61 8.89 -6.19 -3.88
N ASN A 62 10.08 -6.75 -3.65
CA ASN A 62 10.40 -7.54 -2.46
C ASN A 62 10.98 -6.70 -1.30
N ALA A 63 10.57 -5.43 -1.17
CA ALA A 63 11.02 -4.58 -0.07
C ALA A 63 10.67 -5.18 1.30
N SER A 64 11.50 -4.90 2.32
CA SER A 64 11.29 -5.44 3.67
C SER A 64 9.98 -4.97 4.30
N ILE A 65 9.54 -3.74 4.01
CA ILE A 65 8.27 -3.19 4.50
C ILE A 65 7.04 -3.92 3.96
N HIS A 66 7.16 -4.64 2.83
CA HIS A 66 6.06 -5.44 2.25
C HIS A 66 5.86 -6.79 2.93
N LYS A 67 6.74 -7.16 3.88
CA LYS A 67 6.75 -8.48 4.54
C LYS A 67 5.98 -8.48 5.86
N SER A 68 5.02 -7.56 6.01
CA SER A 68 4.22 -7.45 7.23
C SER A 68 3.36 -8.71 7.41
N PRO A 69 3.35 -9.35 8.60
CA PRO A 69 2.52 -10.53 8.85
C PRO A 69 1.00 -10.25 8.74
N GLU A 70 0.59 -8.98 8.81
CA GLU A 70 -0.79 -8.52 8.71
C GLU A 70 -1.31 -8.48 7.27
N LEU A 71 -0.42 -8.40 6.27
CA LEU A 71 -0.79 -8.20 4.87
C LEU A 71 -1.71 -9.29 4.34
N ARG A 72 -1.36 -10.55 4.63
CA ARG A 72 -2.14 -11.70 4.18
C ARG A 72 -3.53 -11.75 4.82
N PRO A 73 -3.68 -11.67 6.16
CA PRO A 73 -4.98 -11.55 6.81
C PRO A 73 -5.86 -10.42 6.25
N MET A 74 -5.28 -9.24 5.98
CA MET A 74 -6.02 -8.10 5.40
C MET A 74 -6.61 -8.43 4.02
N ILE A 75 -5.81 -9.04 3.14
CA ILE A 75 -6.24 -9.39 1.77
C ILE A 75 -7.28 -10.52 1.80
N GLU A 76 -7.00 -11.59 2.54
CA GLU A 76 -7.88 -12.77 2.62
C GLU A 76 -9.23 -12.40 3.28
N GLY A 77 -9.21 -11.59 4.33
CA GLY A 77 -10.43 -11.14 5.02
C GLY A 77 -11.32 -10.21 4.19
N ARG A 78 -10.77 -9.51 3.20
CA ARG A 78 -11.53 -8.59 2.35
C ARG A 78 -12.31 -9.30 1.24
N TYR A 79 -11.74 -10.35 0.66
CA TYR A 79 -12.31 -11.06 -0.49
C TYR A 79 -12.60 -12.53 -0.20
N VAL A 80 -13.15 -12.80 0.99
CA VAL A 80 -13.68 -14.12 1.33
C VAL A 80 -14.77 -14.48 0.33
N PRO A 81 -14.70 -15.65 -0.34
CA PRO A 81 -15.83 -16.17 -1.09
C PRO A 81 -16.99 -16.32 -0.12
N VAL A 82 -18.09 -15.58 -0.33
CA VAL A 82 -19.35 -15.92 0.32
C VAL A 82 -19.77 -17.24 -0.30
N GLU A 83 -19.58 -18.35 0.41
CA GLU A 83 -20.21 -19.61 0.02
C GLU A 83 -21.72 -19.37 0.03
N LEU A 84 -22.33 -19.41 -1.17
CA LEU A 84 -23.77 -19.53 -1.37
C LEU A 84 -24.17 -21.00 -1.34
#